data_AF-A0A3M5UEI2-F1
#
_entry.id   AF-A0A3M5UEI2-F1
#
_cell.length_a   1.000
_cell.length_b   1.000
_cell.length_c   1.000
_cell.angle_alpha   90.00
_cell.angle_beta   90.00
_cell.angle_gamma   90.00
#
_symmetry.space_group_name_H-M   'P 1'
#
loop_
_entity.id
_entity.type
_entity.pdbx_description
1 polymer ?
#
loop_
_entity_poly.entity_id
_entity_poly.type
_entity_poly.pdbx_seq_one_letter_code
_entity_poly.pdbx_strand_id
1 'polypeptide(L)'
;MTMDNGEKPLTLLVTAKGNHTRNNSNLRELDSLLAVLEADGESLWEGEDGRGFIAPFKNQAMLSGSCLPADFVKATVHKFQGRECDEIVFSTVLDKYKSPERLNFVDDARMVNVAVSRAKSRFTLVTGDNVFKTSNGHIAALIRYMEYYADDGQVHRAPVISAFDLLYKEYDRSLERLNKRLNPNDSLFKSEQIVAQILREALAQEPRRGIMFHREIRLMQLAAVARASFTERELEFMRNAARCDFVLYFKVGKTPLGVIEVDGGYHDDPLQIERDAVKNSILNKCGIPLLRLRTIESRIEEKVAAFLDQWTPPARDESRRVSPG
;
A
#
# COMPACT_ATOMS: atom_id res chain seq x y z
N MET A 1 39.23 4.45 12.46
CA MET A 1 39.03 3.69 11.20
C MET A 1 38.19 2.50 11.59
N THR A 2 36.90 2.52 11.27
CA THR A 2 36.02 1.35 11.38
C THR A 2 36.46 0.34 10.32
N MET A 3 36.50 -0.95 10.70
CA MET A 3 36.80 -2.04 9.78
C MET A 3 35.63 -2.19 8.81
N ASP A 4 35.92 -2.18 7.52
CA ASP A 4 34.94 -2.44 6.46
C ASP A 4 34.82 -3.96 6.27
N ASN A 5 33.68 -4.52 6.69
CA ASN A 5 33.37 -5.95 6.60
C ASN A 5 32.54 -6.29 5.35
N GLY A 6 32.43 -5.39 4.36
CA GLY A 6 31.50 -5.55 3.23
C GLY A 6 30.05 -5.27 3.63
N GLU A 7 29.86 -4.49 4.70
CA GLU A 7 28.55 -4.00 5.11
C GLU A 7 28.02 -3.03 4.03
N LYS A 8 26.70 -2.92 3.89
CA LYS A 8 26.05 -1.96 2.98
C LYS A 8 25.66 -0.71 3.78
N PRO A 9 26.56 0.26 4.02
CA PRO A 9 26.32 1.36 4.95
C PRO A 9 25.25 2.32 4.46
N LEU A 10 25.09 2.43 3.14
CA LEU A 10 24.15 3.33 2.50
C LEU A 10 23.23 2.54 1.57
N THR A 11 21.92 2.73 1.74
CA THR A 11 20.91 2.16 0.86
C THR A 11 20.00 3.29 0.37
N LEU A 12 19.73 3.32 -0.93
CA LEU A 12 18.80 4.25 -1.55
C LEU A 12 17.59 3.50 -2.06
N LEU A 13 16.42 3.87 -1.56
CA LEU A 13 15.14 3.36 -2.01
C LEU A 13 14.38 4.47 -2.74
N VAL A 14 14.10 4.23 -4.01
CA VAL A 14 13.29 5.12 -4.86
C VAL A 14 11.97 4.45 -5.17
N THR A 15 10.85 5.03 -4.76
CA THR A 15 9.52 4.45 -5.03
C THR A 15 9.17 4.48 -6.52
N ALA A 16 8.13 3.73 -6.89
CA ALA A 16 7.52 3.85 -8.21
C ALA A 16 7.04 5.28 -8.50
N LYS A 17 6.88 5.60 -9.79
CA LYS A 17 6.37 6.90 -10.24
C LYS A 17 4.94 7.09 -9.75
N GLY A 18 4.56 8.33 -9.47
CA GLY A 18 3.18 8.66 -9.13
C GLY A 18 3.06 9.75 -8.06
N ASN A 19 1.81 10.01 -7.68
CA ASN A 19 1.43 10.94 -6.62
C ASN A 19 0.92 10.12 -5.42
N HIS A 20 1.87 9.62 -4.63
CA HIS A 20 1.63 8.71 -3.52
C HIS A 20 1.46 9.42 -2.16
N THR A 21 1.74 10.73 -2.12
CA THR A 21 1.73 11.51 -0.88
C THR A 21 0.32 12.00 -0.54
N ARG A 22 -0.16 11.71 0.67
CA ARG A 22 -1.43 12.21 1.20
C ARG A 22 -1.22 12.77 2.60
N ASN A 23 -1.69 13.99 2.82
CA ASN A 23 -1.66 14.63 4.14
C ASN A 23 -0.28 14.49 4.85
N ASN A 24 0.81 14.81 4.14
CA ASN A 24 2.19 14.67 4.63
C ASN A 24 2.56 13.25 5.12
N SER A 25 2.03 12.23 4.45
CA SER A 25 2.41 10.83 4.59
C SER A 25 2.48 10.16 3.22
N ASN A 26 3.28 9.12 3.08
CA ASN A 26 3.50 8.38 1.84
C ASN A 26 3.55 6.89 2.16
N LEU A 27 2.42 6.21 1.94
CA LEU A 27 2.29 4.76 2.16
C LEU A 27 3.20 3.97 1.23
N ARG A 28 3.42 4.45 0.00
CA ARG A 28 4.27 3.74 -0.97
C ARG A 28 5.73 3.66 -0.53
N GLU A 29 6.23 4.67 0.19
CA GLU A 29 7.58 4.62 0.78
C GLU A 29 7.69 3.50 1.81
N LEU A 30 6.67 3.31 2.65
CA LEU A 30 6.62 2.25 3.65
C LEU A 30 6.47 0.86 3.01
N ASP A 31 5.56 0.72 2.04
CA ASP A 31 5.38 -0.53 1.30
C ASP A 31 6.68 -0.96 0.60
N SER A 32 7.38 0.01 0.00
CA SER A 32 8.65 -0.26 -0.68
C SER A 32 9.74 -0.66 0.30
N LEU A 33 9.83 0.01 1.45
CA LEU A 33 10.76 -0.35 2.52
C LEU A 33 10.50 -1.77 3.02
N LEU A 34 9.24 -2.11 3.32
CA LEU A 34 8.87 -3.47 3.76
C LEU A 34 9.22 -4.52 2.72
N ALA A 35 8.97 -4.26 1.43
CA ALA A 35 9.32 -5.19 0.36
C ALA A 35 10.84 -5.44 0.27
N VAL A 36 11.67 -4.41 0.50
CA VAL A 36 13.14 -4.57 0.53
C VAL A 36 13.57 -5.36 1.76
N LEU A 37 13.05 -5.03 2.95
CA LEU A 37 13.35 -5.78 4.18
C LEU A 37 12.94 -7.26 4.10
N GLU A 38 11.78 -7.55 3.50
CA GLU A 38 11.31 -8.91 3.24
C GLU A 38 12.23 -9.67 2.26
N ALA A 39 12.67 -9.01 1.18
CA ALA A 39 13.56 -9.60 0.18
C ALA A 39 14.95 -9.92 0.74
N ASP A 40 15.46 -9.06 1.64
CA ASP A 40 16.75 -9.25 2.30
C ASP A 40 16.69 -10.26 3.47
N GLY A 41 15.50 -10.77 3.81
CA GLY A 41 15.31 -11.77 4.87
C GLY A 41 15.44 -11.23 6.30
N GLU A 42 15.44 -9.91 6.47
CA GLU A 42 15.65 -9.24 7.75
C GLU A 42 14.41 -9.25 8.64
N SER A 43 14.07 -10.43 9.15
CA SER A 43 12.92 -10.63 10.05
C SER A 43 13.25 -10.34 11.52
N LEU A 44 14.53 -10.36 11.90
CA LEU A 44 15.01 -10.11 13.27
C LEU A 44 16.28 -9.26 13.20
N TRP A 45 16.22 -8.02 13.69
CA TRP A 45 17.41 -7.19 13.85
C TRP A 45 18.19 -7.65 15.08
N GLU A 46 19.48 -7.92 14.91
CA GLU A 46 20.36 -8.42 15.99
C GLU A 46 21.21 -7.31 16.64
N GLY A 47 21.13 -6.07 16.16
CA GLY A 47 21.93 -4.96 16.71
C GLY A 47 21.42 -4.44 18.07
N GLU A 48 22.34 -3.95 18.89
CA GLU A 48 22.11 -3.54 20.28
C GLU A 48 21.20 -2.31 20.40
N ASP A 49 21.31 -1.33 19.48
CA ASP A 49 20.59 -0.05 19.54
C ASP A 49 19.34 -0.01 18.66
N GLY A 50 19.04 -1.11 17.97
CA GLY A 50 17.84 -1.30 17.17
C GLY A 50 17.80 -0.48 15.89
N ARG A 51 16.58 -0.31 15.35
CA ARG A 51 16.31 0.40 14.09
C ARG A 51 15.49 1.66 14.34
N GLY A 52 15.83 2.76 13.68
CA GLY A 52 15.05 4.00 13.72
C GLY A 52 14.41 4.30 12.38
N PHE A 53 13.14 4.71 12.40
CA PHE A 53 12.45 5.30 11.25
C PHE A 53 12.18 6.77 11.55
N ILE A 54 12.74 7.65 10.73
CA ILE A 54 12.61 9.10 10.88
C ILE A 54 12.00 9.73 9.63
N ALA A 55 11.14 10.73 9.85
CA ALA A 55 10.53 11.50 8.77
C ALA A 55 10.42 12.99 9.15
N PRO A 56 10.39 13.91 8.18
CA PRO A 56 10.17 15.34 8.43
C PRO A 56 8.79 15.62 9.03
N PHE A 57 7.79 14.81 8.66
CA PHE A 57 6.38 15.06 8.96
C PHE A 57 5.83 14.08 10.00
N LYS A 58 5.06 14.61 10.96
CA LYS A 58 4.44 13.81 12.04
C LYS A 58 3.50 12.73 11.48
N ASN A 59 2.75 13.02 10.43
CA ASN A 59 1.78 12.08 9.86
C ASN A 59 2.47 10.84 9.28
N GLN A 60 3.65 10.98 8.67
CA GLN A 60 4.44 9.84 8.24
C GLN A 60 4.95 9.00 9.41
N ALA A 61 5.43 9.63 10.48
CA ALA A 61 5.87 8.91 11.69
C ALA A 61 4.71 8.17 12.40
N MET A 62 3.49 8.71 12.32
CA MET A 62 2.28 8.03 12.81
C MET A 62 1.91 6.85 11.91
N LEU A 63 1.90 7.06 10.58
CA LEU A 63 1.57 6.02 9.60
C LEU A 63 2.55 4.84 9.68
N SER A 64 3.84 5.12 9.88
CA SER A 64 4.85 4.06 10.02
C SER A 64 4.64 3.22 11.28
N GLY A 65 3.95 3.74 12.30
CA GLY A 65 3.56 2.99 13.49
C GLY A 65 2.56 1.85 13.21
N SER A 66 1.72 1.97 12.17
CA SER A 66 0.79 0.91 11.75
C SER A 66 1.35 -0.05 10.71
N CYS A 67 2.51 0.26 10.13
CA CYS A 67 3.07 -0.49 9.01
C CYS A 67 4.38 -1.21 9.35
N LEU A 68 5.28 -0.55 10.10
CA LEU A 68 6.61 -1.10 10.37
C LEU A 68 6.61 -2.01 11.61
N PRO A 69 7.51 -3.01 11.65
CA PRO A 69 7.62 -3.91 12.80
C PRO A 69 7.94 -3.17 14.11
N ALA A 70 7.68 -3.82 15.24
CA ALA A 70 7.70 -3.19 16.57
C ALA A 70 9.10 -2.70 17.00
N ASP A 71 10.16 -3.30 16.47
CA ASP A 71 11.56 -2.99 16.76
C ASP A 71 12.04 -1.65 16.16
N PHE A 72 11.28 -1.08 15.22
CA PHE A 72 11.53 0.28 14.75
C PHE A 72 11.09 1.32 15.80
N VAL A 73 11.98 2.26 16.09
CA VAL A 73 11.66 3.50 16.79
C VAL A 73 11.19 4.52 15.76
N LYS A 74 9.93 4.95 15.83
CA LYS A 74 9.34 5.88 14.86
C LYS A 74 9.25 7.28 15.44
N ALA A 75 9.86 8.27 14.81
CA ALA A 75 9.68 9.67 15.22
C ALA A 75 9.88 10.66 14.07
N THR A 76 9.63 11.94 14.35
CA THR A 76 10.09 13.00 13.46
C THR A 76 11.59 13.24 13.65
N VAL A 77 12.27 13.77 12.63
CA VAL A 77 13.72 14.11 12.71
C VAL A 77 14.02 14.96 13.96
N HIS A 78 13.21 15.99 14.22
CA HIS A 78 13.35 16.86 15.39
C HIS A 78 13.23 16.11 16.73
N LYS A 79 12.34 15.12 16.83
CA LYS A 79 12.14 14.32 18.05
C LYS A 79 13.21 13.25 18.25
N PHE A 80 13.92 12.89 17.19
CA PHE A 80 14.99 11.90 17.23
C PHE A 80 16.36 12.53 17.56
N GLN A 81 16.43 13.86 17.72
CA GLN A 81 17.68 14.55 18.00
C GLN A 81 18.28 14.08 19.34
N GLY A 82 19.56 13.67 19.30
CA GLY A 82 20.28 13.17 20.48
C GLY A 82 20.13 11.67 20.73
N ARG A 83 19.34 10.96 19.91
CA ARG A 83 19.28 9.49 19.87
C ARG A 83 20.04 8.97 18.65
N GLU A 84 20.59 7.77 18.72
CA GLU A 84 21.22 7.06 17.61
C GLU A 84 20.70 5.61 17.59
N CYS A 85 20.71 4.99 16.42
CA CYS A 85 20.38 3.57 16.21
C CYS A 85 21.39 2.95 15.25
N ASP A 86 21.51 1.62 15.26
CA ASP A 86 22.40 0.92 14.36
C ASP A 86 21.98 1.10 12.90
N GLU A 87 20.67 1.00 12.65
CA GLU A 87 20.07 1.39 11.38
C GLU A 87 19.16 2.62 11.53
N ILE A 88 19.24 3.52 10.56
CA ILE A 88 18.25 4.58 10.38
C ILE A 88 17.68 4.56 8.97
N VAL A 89 16.36 4.55 8.89
CA VAL A 89 15.61 4.79 7.67
C VAL A 89 15.05 6.21 7.69
N PHE A 90 15.45 7.03 6.72
CA PHE A 90 14.94 8.38 6.52
C PHE A 90 13.98 8.45 5.33
N SER A 91 12.70 8.71 5.63
CA SER A 91 11.63 8.87 4.63
C SER A 91 11.43 10.35 4.32
N THR A 92 11.62 10.73 3.06
CA THR A 92 11.44 12.13 2.61
C THR A 92 9.96 12.50 2.47
N VAL A 93 9.07 11.52 2.28
CA VAL A 93 7.61 11.69 2.14
C VAL A 93 7.20 12.46 0.88
N LEU A 94 8.15 12.88 0.06
CA LEU A 94 7.87 13.73 -1.09
C LEU A 94 7.64 12.89 -2.34
N ASP A 95 6.76 13.39 -3.19
CA ASP A 95 6.59 12.93 -4.55
C ASP A 95 6.70 14.08 -5.54
N LYS A 96 6.37 13.81 -6.81
CA LYS A 96 6.49 14.77 -7.90
C LYS A 96 5.69 16.06 -7.66
N TYR A 97 4.56 15.99 -6.94
CA TYR A 97 3.65 17.11 -6.68
C TYR A 97 3.97 17.82 -5.36
N LYS A 98 5.26 18.03 -5.11
CA LYS A 98 5.77 18.82 -4.00
C LYS A 98 5.56 20.32 -4.23
N SER A 99 5.19 21.03 -3.17
CA SER A 99 5.30 22.49 -3.16
C SER A 99 6.75 22.90 -2.90
N PRO A 100 7.21 24.08 -3.38
CA PRO A 100 8.55 24.59 -3.09
C PRO A 100 8.84 24.67 -1.58
N GLU A 101 7.84 25.03 -0.76
CA GLU A 101 7.99 25.13 0.69
C GLU A 101 8.25 23.76 1.33
N ARG A 102 7.51 22.73 0.89
CA ARG A 102 7.71 21.36 1.36
C ARG A 102 9.07 20.83 0.95
N LEU A 103 9.50 21.12 -0.28
CA LEU A 103 10.85 20.76 -0.75
C LEU A 103 11.91 21.40 0.14
N ASN A 104 11.87 22.73 0.32
CA ASN A 104 12.86 23.46 1.11
C ASN A 104 12.88 23.03 2.58
N PHE A 105 11.72 22.69 3.16
CA PHE A 105 11.64 22.17 4.52
C PHE A 105 12.36 20.83 4.67
N VAL A 106 12.11 19.88 3.76
CA VAL A 106 12.72 18.55 3.80
C VAL A 106 14.20 18.61 3.43
N ASP A 107 14.58 19.52 2.53
CA ASP A 107 15.94 19.71 2.02
C ASP A 107 16.78 20.67 2.89
N ASP A 108 16.35 21.01 4.12
CA ASP A 108 17.11 21.84 5.07
C ASP A 108 18.39 21.12 5.53
N ALA A 109 19.53 21.83 5.49
CA ALA A 109 20.83 21.29 5.84
C ALA A 109 20.89 20.64 7.24
N ARG A 110 20.23 21.25 8.23
CA ARG A 110 20.21 20.74 9.60
C ARG A 110 19.37 19.47 9.67
N MET A 111 18.27 19.40 8.93
CA MET A 111 17.44 18.20 8.87
C MET A 111 18.20 17.02 8.28
N VAL A 112 18.88 17.22 7.15
CA VAL A 112 19.70 16.18 6.51
C VAL A 112 20.85 15.75 7.42
N ASN A 113 21.58 16.70 8.01
CA ASN A 113 22.67 16.40 8.93
C ASN A 113 22.20 15.62 10.16
N VAL A 114 21.07 16.02 10.76
CA VAL A 114 20.50 15.27 11.88
C VAL A 114 20.15 13.87 11.41
N ALA A 115 19.45 13.69 10.29
CA ALA A 115 19.03 12.37 9.79
C ALA A 115 20.20 11.42 9.54
N VAL A 116 21.24 11.88 8.83
CA VAL A 116 22.41 11.05 8.50
C VAL A 116 23.23 10.71 9.75
N SER A 117 23.39 11.66 10.69
CA SER A 117 24.15 11.43 11.93
C SER A 117 23.47 10.52 12.95
N ARG A 118 22.24 10.06 12.71
CA ARG A 118 21.55 9.13 13.62
C ARG A 118 21.97 7.66 13.43
N ALA A 119 22.55 7.32 12.29
CA ALA A 119 22.91 5.95 11.94
C ALA A 119 24.32 5.61 12.43
N LYS A 120 24.48 4.48 13.12
CA LYS A 120 25.81 3.97 13.49
C LYS A 120 26.41 3.08 12.41
N SER A 121 25.60 2.23 11.80
CA SER A 121 26.07 1.22 10.83
C SER A 121 25.39 1.36 9.46
N ARG A 122 24.05 1.50 9.42
CA ARG A 122 23.29 1.57 8.16
C ARG A 122 22.37 2.78 8.08
N PHE A 123 22.41 3.48 6.95
CA PHE A 123 21.51 4.56 6.62
C PHE A 123 20.76 4.27 5.31
N THR A 124 19.43 4.24 5.39
CA THR A 124 18.54 4.01 4.25
C THR A 124 17.76 5.29 3.94
N LEU A 125 17.97 5.86 2.75
CA LEU A 125 17.18 7.00 2.26
C LEU A 125 16.01 6.50 1.42
N VAL A 126 14.78 6.89 1.77
CA VAL A 126 13.56 6.55 1.04
C VAL A 126 12.95 7.81 0.42
N THR A 127 12.77 7.80 -0.90
CA THR A 127 12.27 8.96 -1.65
C THR A 127 11.42 8.58 -2.85
N GLY A 128 10.56 9.51 -3.29
CA GLY A 128 9.86 9.40 -4.56
C GLY A 128 10.79 9.49 -5.78
N ASP A 129 10.36 8.88 -6.88
CA ASP A 129 11.04 8.98 -8.18
C ASP A 129 11.16 10.43 -8.67
N ASN A 130 12.36 10.79 -9.13
CA ASN A 130 12.68 12.09 -9.72
C ASN A 130 12.33 13.33 -8.86
N VAL A 131 12.09 13.17 -7.56
CA VAL A 131 11.71 14.26 -6.65
C VAL A 131 12.81 15.31 -6.55
N PHE A 132 14.07 14.89 -6.41
CA PHE A 132 15.19 15.79 -6.20
C PHE A 132 16.08 15.98 -7.44
N LYS A 133 15.69 15.42 -8.59
CA LYS A 133 16.56 15.35 -9.79
C LYS A 133 16.97 16.71 -10.35
N THR A 134 16.11 17.72 -10.24
CA THR A 134 16.39 19.09 -10.71
C THR A 134 16.81 20.04 -9.58
N SER A 135 16.96 19.53 -8.34
CA SER A 135 17.42 20.31 -7.19
C SER A 135 18.94 20.23 -7.08
N ASN A 136 19.54 21.32 -6.60
CA ASN A 136 20.94 21.32 -6.16
C ASN A 136 21.07 21.40 -4.63
N GLY A 137 20.01 21.06 -3.89
CA GLY A 137 20.02 21.01 -2.44
C GLY A 137 20.66 19.76 -1.85
N HIS A 138 20.58 19.64 -0.52
CA HIS A 138 21.36 18.70 0.28
C HIS A 138 20.97 17.24 0.03
N ILE A 139 19.68 16.92 -0.06
CA ILE A 139 19.17 15.58 -0.37
C ILE A 139 19.54 15.20 -1.81
N ALA A 140 19.48 16.15 -2.75
CA ALA A 140 19.89 15.88 -4.13
C ALA A 140 21.39 15.53 -4.21
N ALA A 141 22.22 16.23 -3.44
CA ALA A 141 23.65 15.92 -3.33
C ALA A 141 23.88 14.55 -2.65
N LEU A 142 23.13 14.23 -1.59
CA LEU A 142 23.18 12.94 -0.92
C LEU A 142 22.77 11.78 -1.85
N ILE A 143 21.68 11.95 -2.62
CA ILE A 143 21.25 10.95 -3.61
C ILE A 143 22.35 10.73 -4.64
N ARG A 144 22.95 11.80 -5.20
CA ARG A 144 24.05 11.68 -6.16
C ARG A 144 25.27 10.98 -5.56
N TYR A 145 25.58 11.28 -4.29
CA TYR A 145 26.64 10.61 -3.57
C TYR A 145 26.35 9.10 -3.42
N MET A 146 25.15 8.73 -2.97
CA MET A 146 24.72 7.34 -2.84
C MET A 146 24.73 6.62 -4.19
N GLU A 147 24.20 7.23 -5.25
CA GLU A 147 24.20 6.64 -6.59
C GLU A 147 25.60 6.47 -7.18
N TYR A 148 26.55 7.35 -6.82
CA TYR A 148 27.92 7.28 -7.30
C TYR A 148 28.73 6.18 -6.60
N TYR A 149 28.51 5.98 -5.30
CA TYR A 149 29.25 5.00 -4.49
C TYR A 149 28.50 3.69 -4.26
N ALA A 150 27.28 3.53 -4.78
CA ALA A 150 26.51 2.32 -4.59
C ALA A 150 27.09 1.14 -5.39
N ASP A 151 27.30 0.03 -4.70
CA ASP A 151 27.48 -1.29 -5.29
C ASP A 151 26.13 -1.90 -5.71
N ASP A 152 26.21 -3.00 -6.47
CA ASP A 152 25.03 -3.76 -6.89
C ASP A 152 24.16 -4.14 -5.69
N GLY A 153 22.89 -3.70 -5.72
CA GLY A 153 21.91 -3.99 -4.67
C GLY A 153 21.95 -3.05 -3.45
N GLN A 154 22.49 -1.83 -3.57
CA GLN A 154 22.27 -0.73 -2.62
C GLN A 154 21.25 0.31 -3.13
N VAL A 155 20.94 0.32 -4.42
CA VAL A 155 19.94 1.20 -5.02
C VAL A 155 18.74 0.38 -5.49
N HIS A 156 17.62 0.52 -4.80
CA HIS A 156 16.37 -0.16 -5.12
C HIS A 156 15.42 0.83 -5.79
N ARG A 157 15.02 0.55 -7.04
CA ARG A 157 14.08 1.40 -7.78
C ARG A 157 12.77 0.69 -8.02
N ALA A 158 11.69 1.37 -7.70
CA ALA A 158 10.31 0.89 -7.77
C ALA A 158 10.14 -0.53 -7.18
N PRO A 159 10.53 -0.80 -5.91
CA PRO A 159 10.36 -2.14 -5.32
C PRO A 159 8.91 -2.61 -5.33
N VAL A 160 7.97 -1.66 -5.23
CA VAL A 160 6.54 -1.91 -5.25
C VAL A 160 5.87 -1.07 -6.33
N ILE A 161 5.16 -1.75 -7.23
CA ILE A 161 4.30 -1.16 -8.25
C ILE A 161 2.87 -1.66 -7.99
N SER A 162 1.92 -0.74 -7.86
CA SER A 162 0.50 -1.07 -7.68
C SER A 162 -0.21 -1.13 -9.02
N ALA A 163 -1.24 -1.97 -9.13
CA ALA A 163 -2.18 -1.95 -10.24
C ALA A 163 -2.76 -0.55 -10.51
N PHE A 164 -2.93 0.24 -9.44
CA PHE A 164 -3.46 1.61 -9.52
C PHE A 164 -2.43 2.65 -9.98
N ASP A 165 -1.12 2.33 -10.05
CA ASP A 165 -0.11 3.27 -10.53
C ASP A 165 -0.35 3.66 -12.00
N LEU A 166 -1.01 2.79 -12.74
CA LEU A 166 -1.39 3.04 -14.13
C LEU A 166 -2.39 4.21 -14.26
N LEU A 167 -3.02 4.65 -13.17
CA LEU A 167 -3.84 5.85 -13.16
C LEU A 167 -3.01 7.14 -13.28
N TYR A 168 -1.69 7.08 -13.06
CA TYR A 168 -0.79 8.22 -13.20
C TYR A 168 -0.29 8.40 -14.64
N LYS A 169 -0.14 9.66 -15.07
CA LYS A 169 0.28 10.04 -16.44
C LYS A 169 1.68 9.52 -16.79
N GLU A 170 2.51 9.27 -15.80
CA GLU A 170 3.87 8.78 -15.96
C GLU A 170 3.95 7.38 -16.60
N TYR A 171 2.83 6.68 -16.69
CA TYR A 171 2.72 5.33 -17.24
C TYR A 171 2.03 5.27 -18.62
N ASP A 172 1.94 6.36 -19.39
CA ASP A 172 1.19 6.46 -20.66
C ASP A 172 1.32 5.23 -21.59
N ARG A 173 2.54 4.73 -21.87
CA ARG A 173 2.74 3.51 -22.70
C ARG A 173 2.20 2.22 -22.09
N SER A 174 2.29 2.08 -20.76
CA SER A 174 1.72 0.94 -20.05
C SER A 174 0.21 1.08 -19.88
N LEU A 175 -0.28 2.31 -19.76
CA LEU A 175 -1.69 2.65 -19.69
C LEU A 175 -2.41 2.34 -21.01
N GLU A 176 -1.80 2.57 -22.17
CA GLU A 176 -2.36 2.14 -23.46
C GLU A 176 -2.57 0.62 -23.55
N ARG A 177 -1.57 -0.16 -23.11
CA ARG A 177 -1.67 -1.64 -23.07
C ARG A 177 -2.72 -2.09 -22.07
N LEU A 178 -2.83 -1.43 -20.92
CA LEU A 178 -3.87 -1.70 -19.93
C LEU A 178 -5.25 -1.39 -20.47
N ASN A 179 -5.47 -0.21 -21.06
CA ASN A 179 -6.77 0.22 -21.61
C ASN A 179 -7.31 -0.77 -22.65
N LYS A 180 -6.44 -1.48 -23.38
CA LYS A 180 -6.85 -2.56 -24.31
C LYS A 180 -7.41 -3.80 -23.60
N ARG A 181 -6.99 -4.05 -22.35
CA ARG A 181 -7.47 -5.17 -21.52
C ARG A 181 -8.69 -4.78 -20.68
N LEU A 182 -8.77 -3.52 -20.25
CA LEU A 182 -9.90 -3.04 -19.46
C LEU A 182 -11.17 -2.99 -20.31
N ASN A 183 -12.31 -3.26 -19.66
CA ASN A 183 -13.61 -3.10 -20.27
C ASN A 183 -14.23 -1.78 -19.81
N PRO A 184 -14.48 -0.80 -20.71
CA PRO A 184 -15.12 0.47 -20.35
C PRO A 184 -16.55 0.32 -19.82
N ASN A 185 -17.25 -0.76 -20.20
CA ASN A 185 -18.56 -1.12 -19.64
C ASN A 185 -18.46 -1.70 -18.22
N ASP A 186 -17.22 -1.90 -17.76
CA ASP A 186 -16.79 -1.90 -16.38
C ASP A 186 -17.54 -0.80 -15.60
N SER A 187 -16.88 0.34 -15.47
CA SER A 187 -17.31 1.49 -14.69
C SER A 187 -16.96 2.77 -15.42
N LEU A 188 -17.52 3.90 -15.01
CA LEU A 188 -16.96 5.21 -15.34
C LEU A 188 -15.59 5.43 -14.68
N PHE A 189 -15.33 4.76 -13.55
CA PHE A 189 -14.09 4.87 -12.80
C PHE A 189 -13.06 3.82 -13.25
N LYS A 190 -11.89 4.29 -13.72
CA LYS A 190 -10.79 3.41 -14.14
C LYS A 190 -10.29 2.49 -13.02
N SER A 191 -10.32 2.95 -11.76
CA SER A 191 -9.94 2.11 -10.60
C SER A 191 -10.82 0.88 -10.49
N GLU A 192 -12.14 1.03 -10.64
CA GLU A 192 -13.05 -0.11 -10.67
C GLU A 192 -12.85 -1.00 -11.89
N GLN A 193 -12.56 -0.43 -13.07
CA GLN A 193 -12.24 -1.22 -14.26
C GLN A 193 -11.01 -2.12 -14.02
N ILE A 194 -9.98 -1.58 -13.36
CA ILE A 194 -8.78 -2.34 -12.96
C ILE A 194 -9.15 -3.47 -12.00
N VAL A 195 -9.93 -3.20 -10.95
CA VAL A 195 -10.36 -4.24 -10.00
C VAL A 195 -11.24 -5.30 -10.67
N ALA A 196 -12.13 -4.91 -11.58
CA ALA A 196 -12.93 -5.85 -12.37
C ALA A 196 -12.05 -6.77 -13.24
N GLN A 197 -10.99 -6.23 -13.84
CA GLN A 197 -10.01 -7.02 -14.59
C GLN A 197 -9.27 -8.02 -13.67
N ILE A 198 -8.77 -7.56 -12.52
CA ILE A 198 -8.08 -8.40 -11.53
C ILE A 198 -9.02 -9.53 -11.06
N LEU A 199 -10.28 -9.22 -10.76
CA LEU A 199 -11.28 -10.22 -10.39
C LEU A 199 -11.51 -11.23 -11.50
N ARG A 200 -11.67 -10.79 -12.76
CA ARG A 200 -11.84 -11.71 -13.90
C ARG A 200 -10.64 -12.65 -14.05
N GLU A 201 -9.43 -12.17 -13.83
CA GLU A 201 -8.20 -12.99 -13.87
C GLU A 201 -8.11 -13.96 -12.69
N ALA A 202 -8.36 -13.48 -11.46
CA ALA A 202 -8.31 -14.30 -10.26
C ALA A 202 -9.36 -15.42 -10.29
N LEU A 203 -10.58 -15.12 -10.75
CA LEU A 203 -11.69 -16.08 -10.83
C LEU A 203 -11.55 -17.08 -11.99
N ALA A 204 -10.68 -16.81 -12.97
CA ALA A 204 -10.40 -17.73 -14.06
C ALA A 204 -9.54 -18.93 -13.62
N GLN A 205 -8.79 -18.78 -12.52
CA GLN A 205 -7.93 -19.80 -11.94
C GLN A 205 -8.75 -20.84 -11.15
N GLU A 206 -8.42 -22.13 -11.29
CA GLU A 206 -8.85 -23.17 -10.36
C GLU A 206 -8.01 -22.97 -9.08
N PRO A 207 -8.57 -22.70 -7.90
CA PRO A 207 -9.85 -23.20 -7.37
C PRO A 207 -11.03 -22.19 -7.32
N ARG A 208 -10.86 -20.98 -7.85
CA ARG A 208 -11.81 -19.86 -7.70
C ARG A 208 -12.94 -19.86 -8.74
N ARG A 209 -12.94 -20.80 -9.69
CA ARG A 209 -13.90 -20.87 -10.80
C ARG A 209 -15.37 -20.99 -10.38
N GLY A 210 -15.66 -21.47 -9.18
CA GLY A 210 -17.01 -21.56 -8.62
C GLY A 210 -17.63 -20.21 -8.24
N ILE A 211 -16.84 -19.14 -8.21
CA ILE A 211 -17.24 -17.80 -7.79
C ILE A 211 -17.48 -16.91 -9.03
N MET A 212 -18.41 -15.98 -8.92
CA MET A 212 -18.65 -14.90 -9.88
C MET A 212 -18.86 -13.58 -9.14
N PHE A 213 -18.86 -12.46 -9.84
CA PHE A 213 -19.17 -11.16 -9.26
C PHE A 213 -20.21 -10.41 -10.07
N HIS A 214 -20.96 -9.54 -9.39
CA HIS A 214 -21.78 -8.51 -9.99
C HIS A 214 -21.38 -7.15 -9.48
N ARG A 215 -21.62 -6.12 -10.29
CA ARG A 215 -21.27 -4.75 -10.00
C ARG A 215 -22.49 -3.95 -9.57
N GLU A 216 -22.26 -2.86 -8.84
CA GLU A 216 -23.27 -1.84 -8.52
C GLU A 216 -24.55 -2.39 -7.87
N ILE A 217 -24.41 -3.44 -7.05
CA ILE A 217 -25.53 -4.07 -6.36
C ILE A 217 -26.00 -3.16 -5.22
N ARG A 218 -27.31 -2.98 -5.10
CA ARG A 218 -27.88 -2.18 -4.00
C ARG A 218 -27.68 -2.92 -2.69
N LEU A 219 -27.18 -2.22 -1.67
CA LEU A 219 -26.95 -2.77 -0.33
C LEU A 219 -28.22 -3.38 0.28
N MET A 220 -29.38 -2.76 0.02
CA MET A 220 -30.69 -3.27 0.46
C MET A 220 -30.98 -4.69 -0.05
N GLN A 221 -30.51 -5.06 -1.24
CA GLN A 221 -30.71 -6.41 -1.79
C GLN A 221 -29.95 -7.47 -0.99
N LEU A 222 -28.76 -7.12 -0.48
CA LEU A 222 -27.97 -8.01 0.37
C LEU A 222 -28.60 -8.13 1.76
N ALA A 223 -29.03 -6.99 2.31
CA ALA A 223 -29.67 -6.94 3.62
C ALA A 223 -31.01 -7.68 3.67
N ALA A 224 -31.79 -7.68 2.57
CA ALA A 224 -33.08 -8.36 2.52
C ALA A 224 -32.97 -9.89 2.67
N VAL A 225 -31.84 -10.47 2.31
CA VAL A 225 -31.57 -11.92 2.48
C VAL A 225 -31.12 -12.22 3.91
N ALA A 226 -30.55 -11.23 4.60
CA ALA A 226 -30.12 -11.37 5.98
C ALA A 226 -31.30 -11.22 6.95
N ARG A 227 -31.42 -12.14 7.92
CA ARG A 227 -32.37 -12.02 9.03
C ARG A 227 -31.81 -11.13 10.14
N ALA A 228 -31.39 -9.92 9.78
CA ALA A 228 -30.75 -8.97 10.69
C ALA A 228 -31.66 -7.78 11.02
N SER A 229 -31.43 -7.17 12.20
CA SER A 229 -32.11 -5.94 12.61
C SER A 229 -31.22 -4.73 12.36
N PHE A 230 -31.78 -3.69 11.73
CA PHE A 230 -31.06 -2.49 11.34
C PHE A 230 -31.56 -1.27 12.14
N THR A 231 -30.65 -0.31 12.37
CA THR A 231 -31.00 0.98 12.98
C THR A 231 -31.73 1.86 11.98
N GLU A 232 -32.39 2.92 12.45
CA GLU A 232 -33.05 3.89 11.57
C GLU A 232 -32.07 4.49 10.55
N ARG A 233 -30.87 4.85 10.99
CA ARG A 233 -29.82 5.38 10.11
C ARG A 233 -29.39 4.39 9.03
N GLU A 234 -29.24 3.12 9.38
CA GLU A 234 -28.89 2.07 8.41
C GLU A 234 -30.00 1.83 7.39
N LEU A 235 -31.26 1.86 7.83
CA LEU A 235 -32.44 1.75 6.95
C LEU A 235 -32.52 2.95 5.99
N GLU A 236 -32.31 4.16 6.50
CA GLU A 236 -32.24 5.38 5.69
C GLU A 236 -31.13 5.29 4.64
N PHE A 237 -29.92 4.88 5.04
CA PHE A 237 -28.79 4.71 4.14
C PHE A 237 -29.08 3.71 3.01
N MET A 238 -29.72 2.58 3.33
CA MET A 238 -30.15 1.61 2.32
C MET A 238 -31.24 2.16 1.39
N ARG A 239 -32.21 2.91 1.92
CA ARG A 239 -33.29 3.55 1.14
C ARG A 239 -32.76 4.59 0.16
N ASN A 240 -31.66 5.27 0.51
CA ASN A 240 -30.94 6.20 -0.35
C ASN A 240 -30.11 5.51 -1.46
N ALA A 241 -30.47 4.28 -1.82
CA ALA A 241 -29.89 3.49 -2.90
C ALA A 241 -28.37 3.30 -2.81
N ALA A 242 -27.82 3.21 -1.59
CA ALA A 242 -26.42 2.86 -1.38
C ALA A 242 -26.07 1.57 -2.13
N ARG A 243 -24.95 1.60 -2.87
CA ARG A 243 -24.47 0.49 -3.70
C ARG A 243 -23.13 -0.03 -3.20
N CYS A 244 -22.86 -1.27 -3.56
CA CYS A 244 -21.57 -1.91 -3.46
C CYS A 244 -20.94 -2.02 -4.84
N ASP A 245 -19.65 -1.68 -4.95
CA ASP A 245 -18.95 -1.69 -6.25
C ASP A 245 -18.92 -3.10 -6.84
N PHE A 246 -18.56 -4.10 -6.01
CA PHE A 246 -18.55 -5.50 -6.39
C PHE A 246 -19.15 -6.38 -5.29
N VAL A 247 -20.01 -7.32 -5.68
CA VAL A 247 -20.51 -8.37 -4.80
C VAL A 247 -20.19 -9.72 -5.41
N LEU A 248 -19.54 -10.56 -4.61
CA LEU A 248 -19.14 -11.91 -4.95
C LEU A 248 -20.27 -12.90 -4.62
N TYR A 249 -20.44 -13.91 -5.47
CA TYR A 249 -21.46 -14.95 -5.30
C TYR A 249 -20.90 -16.31 -5.72
N PHE A 250 -21.42 -17.39 -5.12
CA PHE A 250 -21.31 -18.69 -5.77
C PHE A 250 -22.12 -18.70 -7.07
N LYS A 251 -21.55 -19.30 -8.12
CA LYS A 251 -22.25 -19.46 -9.41
C LYS A 251 -23.52 -20.28 -9.25
N VAL A 252 -23.47 -21.30 -8.40
CA VAL A 252 -24.60 -22.16 -8.00
C VAL A 252 -25.22 -21.61 -6.72
N GLY A 253 -26.55 -21.56 -6.63
CA GLY A 253 -27.27 -21.07 -5.46
C GLY A 253 -27.32 -19.54 -5.29
N LYS A 254 -26.41 -18.80 -5.94
CA LYS A 254 -26.38 -17.32 -5.94
C LYS A 254 -26.33 -16.71 -4.53
N THR A 255 -25.73 -17.41 -3.58
CA THR A 255 -25.52 -16.90 -2.22
C THR A 255 -24.42 -15.84 -2.24
N PRO A 256 -24.64 -14.65 -1.64
CA PRO A 256 -23.61 -13.62 -1.53
C PRO A 256 -22.48 -14.10 -0.62
N LEU A 257 -21.24 -13.90 -1.05
CA LEU A 257 -20.04 -14.32 -0.33
C LEU A 257 -19.34 -13.17 0.35
N GLY A 258 -19.14 -12.07 -0.37
CA GLY A 258 -18.38 -10.94 0.12
C GLY A 258 -18.55 -9.72 -0.78
N VAL A 259 -18.20 -8.57 -0.25
CA VAL A 259 -18.23 -7.29 -0.95
C VAL A 259 -16.81 -6.78 -1.14
N ILE A 260 -16.53 -6.18 -2.29
CA ILE A 260 -15.31 -5.41 -2.54
C ILE A 260 -15.72 -3.98 -2.89
N GLU A 261 -15.15 -2.99 -2.20
CA GLU A 261 -15.32 -1.55 -2.47
C GLU A 261 -13.99 -0.97 -2.92
N VAL A 262 -14.03 -0.09 -3.93
CA VAL A 262 -12.86 0.56 -4.52
C VAL A 262 -12.85 2.02 -4.11
N ASP A 263 -12.09 2.27 -3.06
CA ASP A 263 -12.00 3.56 -2.40
C ASP A 263 -10.97 4.45 -3.10
N GLY A 264 -11.36 5.68 -3.43
CA GLY A 264 -10.46 6.71 -3.93
C GLY A 264 -9.27 7.04 -3.01
N GLY A 265 -8.40 7.97 -3.42
CA GLY A 265 -7.23 8.35 -2.63
C GLY A 265 -7.48 9.47 -1.60
N TYR A 266 -8.72 9.95 -1.47
CA TYR A 266 -9.11 11.11 -0.69
C TYR A 266 -10.23 10.71 0.28
N HIS A 267 -9.89 10.37 1.52
CA HIS A 267 -10.86 9.82 2.48
C HIS A 267 -10.85 10.47 3.87
N ASP A 268 -10.42 11.74 3.94
CA ASP A 268 -10.53 12.52 5.18
C ASP A 268 -11.84 13.33 5.26
N ASP A 269 -12.80 13.08 4.35
CA ASP A 269 -14.13 13.71 4.40
C ASP A 269 -14.98 13.04 5.50
N PRO A 270 -15.41 13.78 6.55
CA PRO A 270 -16.24 13.24 7.62
C PRO A 270 -17.52 12.57 7.12
N LEU A 271 -18.11 13.06 6.02
CA LEU A 271 -19.31 12.46 5.44
C LEU A 271 -19.01 11.08 4.85
N GLN A 272 -17.89 10.95 4.15
CA GLN A 272 -17.48 9.67 3.56
C GLN A 272 -17.17 8.65 4.67
N ILE A 273 -16.46 9.08 5.72
CA ILE A 273 -16.16 8.26 6.91
C ILE A 273 -17.45 7.75 7.57
N GLU A 274 -18.45 8.60 7.75
CA GLU A 274 -19.75 8.21 8.32
C GLU A 274 -20.47 7.18 7.43
N ARG A 275 -20.56 7.44 6.13
CA ARG A 275 -21.22 6.55 5.16
C ARG A 275 -20.53 5.19 5.11
N ASP A 276 -19.20 5.19 5.16
CA ASP A 276 -18.40 3.99 5.19
C ASP A 276 -18.60 3.20 6.49
N ALA A 277 -18.67 3.87 7.64
CA ALA A 277 -18.98 3.22 8.92
C ALA A 277 -20.38 2.59 8.92
N VAL A 278 -21.40 3.29 8.39
CA VAL A 278 -22.77 2.77 8.27
C VAL A 278 -22.79 1.55 7.34
N LYS A 279 -22.13 1.62 6.18
CA LYS A 279 -22.05 0.50 5.24
C LYS A 279 -21.36 -0.71 5.87
N ASN A 280 -20.25 -0.51 6.58
CA ASN A 280 -19.52 -1.57 7.27
C ASN A 280 -20.40 -2.24 8.34
N SER A 281 -21.15 -1.45 9.12
CA SER A 281 -22.09 -1.97 10.12
C SER A 281 -23.17 -2.87 9.50
N ILE A 282 -23.77 -2.43 8.38
CA ILE A 282 -24.80 -3.18 7.67
C ILE A 282 -24.26 -4.52 7.18
N LEU A 283 -23.12 -4.52 6.47
CA LEU A 283 -22.52 -5.74 5.92
C LEU A 283 -22.12 -6.72 7.04
N ASN A 284 -21.56 -6.20 8.14
CA ASN A 284 -21.22 -7.00 9.31
C ASN A 284 -22.47 -7.68 9.92
N LYS A 285 -23.58 -6.94 10.08
CA LYS A 285 -24.85 -7.50 10.55
C LYS A 285 -25.44 -8.55 9.61
N CYS A 286 -25.15 -8.44 8.32
CA CYS A 286 -25.54 -9.43 7.32
C CYS A 286 -24.61 -10.66 7.31
N GLY A 287 -23.51 -10.65 8.06
CA GLY A 287 -22.48 -11.69 8.01
C GLY A 287 -21.73 -11.73 6.68
N ILE A 288 -21.66 -10.60 5.95
CA ILE A 288 -21.00 -10.50 4.65
C ILE A 288 -19.64 -9.81 4.83
N PRO A 289 -18.52 -10.52 4.65
CA PRO A 289 -17.18 -9.95 4.65
C PRO A 289 -17.02 -8.81 3.64
N LEU A 290 -16.23 -7.80 4.01
CA LEU A 290 -15.93 -6.63 3.20
C LEU A 290 -14.42 -6.50 3.00
N LEU A 291 -13.99 -6.34 1.76
CA LEU A 291 -12.65 -5.89 1.39
C LEU A 291 -12.73 -4.48 0.82
N ARG A 292 -11.99 -3.53 1.42
CA ARG A 292 -11.80 -2.18 0.85
C ARG A 292 -10.44 -2.11 0.18
N LEU A 293 -10.42 -1.66 -1.08
CA LEU A 293 -9.21 -1.47 -1.88
C LEU A 293 -9.03 0.02 -2.11
N ARG A 294 -8.06 0.64 -1.43
CA ARG A 294 -7.78 2.07 -1.62
C ARG A 294 -6.81 2.26 -2.77
N THR A 295 -7.03 3.28 -3.60
CA THR A 295 -6.15 3.54 -4.77
C THR A 295 -4.72 3.95 -4.41
N ILE A 296 -4.45 4.25 -3.14
CA ILE A 296 -3.12 4.54 -2.61
C ILE A 296 -2.36 3.27 -2.17
N GLU A 297 -3.04 2.13 -2.08
CA GLU A 297 -2.44 0.88 -1.63
C GLU A 297 -1.76 0.12 -2.76
N SER A 298 -0.90 -0.81 -2.37
CA SER A 298 -0.24 -1.77 -3.25
C SER A 298 -0.71 -3.21 -2.97
N ARG A 299 -0.14 -4.17 -3.71
CA ARG A 299 -0.43 -5.62 -3.60
C ARG A 299 -1.93 -5.93 -3.75
N ILE A 300 -2.61 -5.22 -4.66
CA ILE A 300 -4.07 -5.31 -4.84
C ILE A 300 -4.49 -6.71 -5.28
N GLU A 301 -3.72 -7.31 -6.19
CA GLU A 301 -3.92 -8.67 -6.69
C GLU A 301 -3.84 -9.71 -5.55
N GLU A 302 -2.85 -9.57 -4.66
CA GLU A 302 -2.68 -10.44 -3.50
C GLU A 302 -3.82 -10.29 -2.50
N LYS A 303 -4.26 -9.05 -2.22
CA LYS A 303 -5.41 -8.79 -1.34
C LYS A 303 -6.69 -9.41 -1.88
N VAL A 304 -6.95 -9.27 -3.19
CA VAL A 304 -8.11 -9.87 -3.85
C VAL A 304 -8.02 -11.40 -3.81
N ALA A 305 -6.84 -11.95 -4.11
CA ALA A 305 -6.59 -13.39 -4.04
C ALA A 305 -6.86 -13.96 -2.64
N ALA A 306 -6.23 -13.37 -1.61
CA ALA A 306 -6.41 -13.79 -0.21
C ALA A 306 -7.87 -13.67 0.25
N PHE A 307 -8.57 -12.62 -0.18
CA PHE A 307 -9.98 -12.46 0.14
C PHE A 307 -10.83 -13.56 -0.50
N LEU A 308 -10.58 -13.91 -1.76
CA LEU A 308 -11.29 -14.99 -2.47
C LEU A 308 -11.00 -16.37 -1.88
N ASP A 309 -9.78 -16.59 -1.37
CA ASP A 309 -9.34 -17.89 -0.89
C ASP A 309 -10.09 -18.38 0.35
N GLN A 310 -10.78 -17.49 1.07
CA GLN A 310 -11.70 -17.81 2.17
C GLN A 310 -12.81 -18.80 1.75
N TRP A 311 -13.16 -18.86 0.46
CA TRP A 311 -14.22 -19.72 -0.08
C TRP A 311 -13.70 -20.80 -1.02
N THR A 312 -12.39 -21.01 -1.08
CA THR A 312 -11.78 -22.06 -1.90
C THR A 312 -11.20 -23.17 -1.04
N PRO A 313 -11.24 -24.43 -1.49
CA PRO A 313 -10.57 -25.51 -0.79
C PRO A 313 -9.07 -25.22 -0.66
N PRO A 314 -8.42 -25.53 0.47
CA PRO A 314 -6.98 -25.47 0.56
C PRO A 314 -6.37 -26.37 -0.53
N ALA A 315 -5.28 -25.91 -1.15
CA ALA A 315 -4.57 -26.67 -2.16
C ALA A 315 -4.31 -28.09 -1.64
N ARG A 316 -4.71 -29.11 -2.40
CA ARG A 316 -4.40 -30.49 -2.05
C ARG A 316 -2.89 -30.63 -2.10
N ASP A 317 -2.28 -30.90 -0.96
CA ASP A 317 -0.88 -31.22 -0.83
C ASP A 317 -0.61 -32.52 -1.62
N GLU A 318 -0.10 -32.41 -2.85
CA GLU A 318 0.18 -33.56 -3.73
C GLU A 318 1.35 -34.42 -3.22
N SER A 319 1.96 -34.07 -2.08
CA SER A 319 3.05 -34.82 -1.44
C SER A 319 2.61 -36.12 -0.73
N ARG A 320 1.31 -36.44 -0.66
CA ARG A 320 0.79 -37.69 -0.05
C ARG A 320 0.24 -38.72 -1.04
N ARG A 321 0.88 -38.91 -2.19
CA ARG A 321 0.75 -40.16 -2.95
C ARG A 321 2.01 -41.01 -2.77
N VAL A 322 2.18 -41.54 -1.56
CA VAL A 322 2.96 -42.77 -1.39
C VAL A 322 2.01 -43.92 -1.69
N SER A 323 2.28 -44.62 -2.79
CA SER A 323 1.55 -45.79 -3.26
C SER A 323 1.44 -46.86 -2.15
N PRO A 324 0.29 -47.52 -1.96
CA PRO A 324 0.27 -48.83 -1.34
C PRO A 324 0.89 -49.83 -2.34
N GLY A 325 1.73 -50.71 -1.82
CA GLY A 325 2.52 -51.69 -2.57
C GLY A 325 1.72 -52.82 -3.23
#